data_AF-A0A7Y5CYK8-F1
#
_entry.id   AF-A0A7Y5CYK8-F1
#
_cell.length_a   1.000
_cell.length_b   1.000
_cell.length_c   1.000
_cell.angle_alpha   90.00
_cell.angle_beta   90.00
_cell.angle_gamma   90.00
#
_symmetry.space_group_name_H-M   'P 1'
#
loop_
_entity.id
_entity.type
_entity.pdbx_description
1 polymer ?
#
loop_
_entity_poly.entity_id
_entity_poly.type
_entity_poly.pdbx_seq_one_letter_code
_entity_poly.pdbx_strand_id
1 'polypeptide(L)' 'MIEKLERAIEKVKRLPDDRQIYAAMLLDQVAAGGVFAVPADHQPSVLEGLAQARRGERATDAEMAALWKKCGL' A
#
# COMPACT_ATOMS: atom_id res chain seq x y z
N MET A 1 24.90 -1.90 12.71
CA MET A 1 23.64 -2.36 12.10
C MET A 1 23.77 -3.89 11.94
N ILE A 2 22.72 -4.68 11.69
CA ILE A 2 22.95 -6.13 11.50
C ILE A 2 23.65 -6.37 10.17
N GLU A 3 24.60 -7.30 10.12
CA GLU A 3 25.43 -7.54 8.94
C GLU A 3 24.60 -7.82 7.66
N LYS A 4 23.47 -8.51 7.80
CA LYS A 4 22.56 -8.76 6.67
C LYS A 4 21.96 -7.48 6.08
N LEU A 5 21.59 -6.52 6.92
CA LEU A 5 21.00 -5.25 6.49
C LEU A 5 22.07 -4.36 5.84
N GLU A 6 23.27 -4.31 6.41
CA GLU A 6 24.41 -3.58 5.83
C GLU A 6 24.73 -4.08 4.41
N ARG A 7 24.83 -5.42 4.24
CA ARG A 7 25.05 -6.02 2.92
C ARG A 7 23.91 -5.75 1.93
N ALA A 8 22.67 -5.64 2.39
CA ALA A 8 21.53 -5.33 1.54
C ALA A 8 21.59 -3.88 1.05
N ILE A 9 21.88 -2.93 1.94
CA ILE A 9 22.04 -1.51 1.60
C ILE A 9 23.17 -1.31 0.59
N GLU A 10 24.31 -1.99 0.75
CA GLU A 10 25.42 -1.89 -0.20
C GLU A 10 25.08 -2.40 -1.61
N LYS A 11 24.16 -3.36 -1.73
CA LYS A 11 23.64 -3.78 -3.04
C LYS A 11 22.69 -2.74 -3.62
N VAL A 12 21.81 -2.17 -2.80
CA VAL A 12 20.84 -1.15 -3.22
C VAL A 12 21.55 0.10 -3.74
N LYS A 13 22.62 0.55 -3.07
CA LYS A 13 23.43 1.72 -3.48
C LYS A 13 24.02 1.64 -4.89
N ARG A 14 24.07 0.44 -5.50
CA ARG A 14 24.59 0.21 -6.86
C ARG A 14 23.48 0.16 -7.93
N LEU A 15 22.22 0.28 -7.53
CA LEU A 15 21.08 0.29 -8.44
C LEU A 15 20.80 1.70 -8.98
N PRO A 16 20.02 1.85 -10.06
CA PRO A 16 19.57 3.17 -10.52
C PRO A 16 18.67 3.87 -9.49
N ASP A 17 18.58 5.19 -9.58
CA ASP A 17 17.94 6.06 -8.57
C ASP A 17 16.48 5.68 -8.28
N ASP A 18 15.70 5.31 -9.29
CA ASP A 18 14.31 4.88 -9.14
C ASP A 18 14.19 3.65 -8.21
N ARG A 19 15.10 2.70 -8.34
CA ARG A 19 15.16 1.49 -7.51
C ARG A 19 15.67 1.79 -6.11
N GLN A 20 16.58 2.74 -5.96
CA GLN A 20 17.05 3.19 -4.64
C GLN A 20 15.93 3.88 -3.86
N ILE A 21 15.19 4.79 -4.51
CA ILE A 21 14.02 5.48 -3.93
C ILE A 21 12.97 4.47 -3.48
N TYR A 22 12.64 3.50 -4.33
CA TYR A 22 11.68 2.45 -3.98
C TYR A 22 12.13 1.61 -2.77
N ALA A 23 13.40 1.23 -2.71
CA ALA A 23 13.94 0.48 -1.57
C ALA A 23 13.92 1.30 -0.26
N ALA A 24 14.20 2.62 -0.34
CA ALA A 24 14.10 3.52 0.80
C ALA A 24 12.66 3.60 1.33
N MET A 25 11.66 3.75 0.44
CA MET A 25 10.24 3.75 0.82
C MET A 25 9.84 2.47 1.57
N LEU A 26 10.31 1.30 1.13
CA LEU A 26 10.02 0.02 1.80
C LEU A 26 10.69 -0.06 3.18
N LEU A 27 11.94 0.39 3.31
CA LEU A 27 12.64 0.44 4.59
C LEU A 27 11.94 1.38 5.58
N ASP A 28 11.43 2.52 5.11
CA ASP A 28 10.63 3.45 5.92
C ASP A 28 9.33 2.80 6.39
N GLN A 29 8.64 2.04 5.53
CA GLN A 29 7.43 1.29 5.92
C GLN A 29 7.71 0.20 6.96
N VAL A 30 8.83 -0.52 6.81
CA VAL A 30 9.27 -1.52 7.80
C VAL A 30 9.61 -0.84 9.12
N ALA A 31 10.30 0.30 9.08
CA ALA A 31 10.64 1.08 10.28
C ALA A 31 9.40 1.68 10.96
N ALA A 32 8.35 2.02 10.19
CA ALA A 32 7.06 2.44 10.70
C ALA A 32 6.24 1.30 11.35
N GLY A 33 6.78 0.06 11.40
CA GLY A 33 6.18 -1.06 12.13
C GLY A 33 5.01 -1.73 11.40
N GLY A 34 4.96 -1.67 10.06
CA GLY A 34 3.91 -2.29 9.26
C GLY A 34 2.63 -1.48 9.13
N VAL A 35 2.64 -0.22 9.57
CA VAL A 35 1.55 0.72 9.29
C VAL A 35 1.67 1.19 7.85
N PHE A 36 0.77 0.73 6.98
CA PHE A 36 0.66 1.29 5.63
C PHE A 36 0.22 2.75 5.74
N ALA A 37 1.14 3.67 5.43
CA ALA A 37 0.83 5.08 5.31
C ALA A 37 0.01 5.28 4.03
N VAL A 38 -1.28 5.58 4.18
CA VAL A 38 -2.17 5.87 3.05
C VAL A 38 -1.65 7.15 2.35
N PRO A 39 -1.29 7.07 1.05
CA PRO A 39 -0.89 8.23 0.26
C PRO A 39 -1.91 9.37 0.38
N ALA A 40 -1.43 10.61 0.44
CA ALA A 40 -2.29 11.77 0.73
C ALA A 40 -3.43 11.96 -0.27
N ASP A 41 -3.19 11.63 -1.54
CA ASP A 41 -4.18 11.61 -2.63
C ASP A 41 -5.23 10.50 -2.47
N HIS A 42 -4.90 9.41 -1.80
CA HIS A 42 -5.83 8.30 -1.51
C HIS A 42 -6.62 8.50 -0.20
N GLN A 43 -6.17 9.37 0.70
CA GLN A 43 -6.81 9.59 2.01
C GLN A 43 -8.30 9.99 1.91
N PRO A 44 -8.73 10.88 1.00
CA PRO A 44 -10.14 11.25 0.88
C PRO A 44 -11.04 10.05 0.60
N SER A 45 -10.65 9.18 -0.34
CA SER A 45 -11.42 7.99 -0.72
C SER A 45 -11.51 6.96 0.42
N VAL A 46 -10.44 6.79 1.19
CA VAL A 46 -10.45 5.92 2.37
C VAL A 46 -11.41 6.45 3.44
N LEU A 47 -11.37 7.75 3.71
CA LEU A 47 -12.27 8.39 4.69
C LEU A 47 -13.74 8.29 4.27
N GLU A 48 -14.02 8.47 2.97
CA GLU A 48 -15.37 8.29 2.42
C GLU A 48 -15.89 6.86 2.62
N GLY A 49 -15.12 5.85 2.24
CA GLY A 49 -15.51 4.45 2.40
C GLY A 49 -15.76 4.06 3.86
N LEU A 50 -14.95 4.59 4.80
CA LEU A 50 -15.18 4.41 6.23
C LEU A 50 -16.49 5.06 6.70
N ALA A 51 -16.83 6.24 6.18
CA ALA A 51 -18.07 6.93 6.51
C ALA A 51 -19.30 6.17 5.98
N GLN A 52 -19.23 5.66 4.73
CA GLN A 52 -20.26 4.80 4.13
C GLN A 52 -20.46 3.52 4.97
N ALA A 53 -19.36 2.85 5.34
CA ALA A 53 -19.42 1.63 6.16
C ALA A 53 -20.06 1.86 7.54
N ARG A 54 -19.84 3.03 8.17
CA ARG A 54 -20.49 3.41 9.43
C ARG A 54 -21.99 3.65 9.27
N ARG A 55 -22.43 4.14 8.11
CA ARG A 55 -23.86 4.29 7.76
C ARG A 55 -24.51 2.99 7.29
N GLY A 56 -23.74 1.89 7.16
CA GLY A 56 -24.23 0.63 6.61
C GLY A 56 -24.35 0.61 5.09
N GLU A 57 -23.84 1.62 4.41
CA GLU A 57 -23.80 1.69 2.95
C GLU A 57 -22.69 0.77 2.45
N ARG A 58 -23.05 -0.46 2.12
CA ARG A 58 -22.15 -1.48 1.56
C ARG A 58 -22.81 -2.06 0.32
N ALA A 59 -21.99 -2.36 -0.67
CA ALA A 59 -22.45 -3.20 -1.78
C ALA A 59 -22.84 -4.58 -1.24
N THR A 60 -23.92 -5.11 -1.76
CA THR A 60 -24.36 -6.48 -1.56
C THR A 60 -23.46 -7.46 -2.33
N ASP A 61 -23.48 -8.73 -1.92
CA ASP A 61 -22.74 -9.79 -2.61
C ASP A 61 -23.14 -9.92 -4.09
N ALA A 62 -24.42 -9.69 -4.41
CA ALA A 62 -24.92 -9.72 -5.78
C ALA A 62 -24.37 -8.57 -6.63
N GLU A 63 -24.28 -7.36 -6.07
CA GLU A 63 -23.69 -6.19 -6.74
C GLU A 63 -22.18 -6.41 -6.98
N MET A 64 -21.47 -6.96 -6.00
CA MET A 64 -20.05 -7.30 -6.13
C MET A 64 -19.81 -8.39 -7.18
N ALA A 65 -20.63 -9.44 -7.22
CA ALA A 65 -20.52 -10.50 -8.22
C ALA A 65 -20.76 -9.96 -9.65
N ALA A 66 -21.74 -9.07 -9.83
CA ALA A 66 -21.99 -8.42 -11.11
C ALA A 66 -20.81 -7.53 -11.55
N LEU A 67 -20.20 -6.80 -10.60
CA LEU A 67 -19.02 -5.98 -10.84
C LEU A 67 -17.81 -6.83 -11.25
N TRP A 68 -17.49 -7.90 -10.51
CA TRP A 68 -16.36 -8.78 -10.82
C TRP A 68 -16.47 -9.40 -12.21
N LYS A 69 -17.67 -9.90 -12.56
CA LYS A 69 -17.94 -10.42 -13.90
C LYS A 69 -17.68 -9.37 -14.99
N LYS A 70 -18.04 -8.10 -14.75
CA LYS A 70 -17.77 -7.00 -15.70
C LYS A 70 -16.27 -6.70 -15.83
N CYS A 71 -15.51 -6.89 -14.75
CA CYS A 71 -14.05 -6.69 -14.71
C CYS A 71 -13.25 -7.91 -15.19
N GLY A 72 -13.90 -9.05 -15.48
CA GLY A 72 -13.23 -10.28 -15.89
C GLY A 72 -12.54 -11.04 -14.75
N LEU A 73 -13.00 -10.84 -13.51
CA LEU A 73 -12.56 -11.54 -12.30
C LEU A 73 -13.59 -12.60 -11.88
#